data_AF-A0A7W0IYP5-F1
#
_entry.id   AF-A0A7W0IYP5-F1
#
_cell.length_a   1.000
_cell.length_b   1.000
_cell.length_c   1.000
_cell.angle_alpha   90.00
_cell.angle_beta   90.00
_cell.angle_gamma   90.00
#
_symmetry.space_group_name_H-M   'P 1'
#
loop_
_entity.id
_entity.type
_entity.pdbx_description
1 polymer ?
#
loop_
_entity_poly.entity_id
_entity_poly.type
_entity_poly.pdbx_seq_one_letter_code
_entity_poly.pdbx_strand_id
1 'polypeptide(L)'
;MANKLTTEELDQKNYELQMNVLRLEESNVALRVLLKKRDEDRIQIEEKVLYNVKELVKPYVAKLKEAKLNPKQAALLGVIESNLEDIVSPFVRDMSLKFMKLTPMEIQVANLIKQGRTTKQIAELMKLSSRTIETHRKKIRNKIGIGNKKANLRSHLLSLQ
;
A
#
# COMPACT_ATOMS: atom_id res chain seq x y z
N MET A 1 -19.62 12.60 -58.75
CA MET A 1 -20.46 12.47 -57.54
C MET A 1 -19.91 11.44 -56.54
N ALA A 2 -19.34 10.31 -56.96
CA ALA A 2 -18.83 9.26 -56.04
C ALA A 2 -17.72 9.72 -55.06
N ASN A 3 -16.80 10.61 -55.47
CA ASN A 3 -15.70 11.08 -54.60
C ASN A 3 -16.12 12.09 -53.51
N LYS A 4 -17.33 12.65 -53.56
CA LYS A 4 -17.76 13.70 -52.61
C LYS A 4 -18.48 13.11 -51.39
N LEU A 5 -19.25 12.03 -51.59
CA LEU A 5 -19.85 11.25 -50.50
C LEU A 5 -18.77 10.61 -49.61
N THR A 6 -17.69 10.11 -50.20
CA THR A 6 -16.58 9.48 -49.47
C THR A 6 -15.80 10.46 -48.59
N THR A 7 -15.73 11.73 -48.95
CA THR A 7 -15.09 12.76 -48.11
C THR A 7 -15.97 13.19 -46.96
N GLU A 8 -17.28 13.39 -47.21
CA GLU A 8 -18.24 13.73 -46.15
C GLU A 8 -18.36 12.60 -45.10
N GLU A 9 -18.40 11.34 -45.54
CA GLU A 9 -18.39 10.18 -44.63
C GLU A 9 -17.07 10.08 -43.82
N LEU A 10 -15.94 10.40 -44.45
CA LEU A 10 -14.64 10.41 -43.78
C LEU A 10 -14.54 11.53 -42.74
N ASP A 11 -15.05 12.72 -43.05
CA ASP A 11 -15.10 13.87 -42.14
C ASP A 11 -16.01 13.61 -40.94
N GLN A 12 -17.18 12.99 -41.18
CA GLN A 12 -18.10 12.60 -40.11
C GLN A 12 -17.47 11.55 -39.18
N LYS A 13 -16.76 10.57 -39.74
CA LYS A 13 -16.06 9.54 -38.96
C LYS A 13 -14.87 10.11 -38.18
N ASN A 14 -14.14 11.06 -38.76
CA ASN A 14 -13.07 11.79 -38.08
C ASN A 14 -13.63 12.64 -36.92
N TYR A 15 -14.78 13.29 -37.11
CA TYR A 15 -15.46 14.03 -36.06
C TYR A 15 -15.90 13.10 -34.91
N GLU A 16 -16.53 11.96 -35.21
CA GLU A 16 -16.89 10.97 -34.20
C GLU A 16 -15.67 10.43 -33.44
N LEU A 17 -14.57 10.15 -34.14
CA LEU A 17 -13.32 9.72 -33.53
C LEU A 17 -12.78 10.78 -32.55
N GLN A 18 -12.77 12.06 -32.95
CA GLN A 18 -12.34 13.15 -32.07
C GLN A 18 -13.22 13.25 -30.82
N MET A 19 -14.54 13.15 -30.97
CA MET A 19 -15.47 13.16 -29.84
C MET A 19 -15.28 11.95 -28.91
N ASN A 20 -14.93 10.78 -29.47
CA ASN A 20 -14.62 9.59 -28.68
C ASN A 20 -13.29 9.72 -27.92
N VAL A 21 -12.26 10.29 -28.54
CA VAL A 21 -10.99 10.60 -27.85
C VAL A 21 -11.24 11.54 -26.67
N LEU A 22 -12.00 12.61 -26.87
CA LEU A 22 -12.33 13.57 -25.81
C LEU A 22 -13.05 12.87 -24.63
N ARG A 23 -14.06 12.04 -24.93
CA ARG A 23 -14.79 11.27 -23.90
C ARG A 23 -13.90 10.30 -23.14
N LEU A 24 -12.96 9.66 -23.83
CA LEU A 24 -11.99 8.75 -23.20
C LEU A 24 -11.03 9.51 -22.30
N GLU A 25 -10.59 10.70 -22.70
CA GLU A 25 -9.75 11.57 -21.88
C GLU A 25 -10.48 12.03 -20.62
N GLU A 26 -11.73 12.50 -20.74
CA GLU A 26 -12.57 12.86 -19.60
C GLU A 26 -12.79 11.69 -18.64
N SER A 27 -13.11 10.51 -19.18
CA SER A 27 -13.29 9.29 -18.40
C SER A 27 -12.00 8.90 -17.65
N ASN A 28 -10.84 9.02 -18.30
CA ASN A 28 -9.55 8.75 -17.68
C ASN A 28 -9.23 9.73 -16.53
N VAL A 29 -9.59 11.01 -16.69
CA VAL A 29 -9.44 12.02 -15.62
C VAL A 29 -10.34 11.65 -14.44
N ALA A 30 -11.62 11.36 -14.68
CA ALA A 30 -12.57 10.98 -13.64
C ALA A 30 -12.10 9.73 -12.88
N LEU A 31 -11.63 8.69 -13.58
CA LEU A 31 -11.09 7.48 -12.97
C LEU A 31 -9.87 7.77 -12.08
N ARG A 32 -8.94 8.62 -12.52
CA ARG A 32 -7.78 9.01 -11.70
C ARG A 32 -8.20 9.74 -10.42
N VAL A 33 -9.19 10.63 -10.51
CA VAL A 33 -9.73 11.34 -9.34
C VAL A 33 -10.38 10.36 -8.37
N LEU A 34 -11.21 9.43 -8.86
CA LEU A 34 -11.85 8.41 -8.04
C LEU A 34 -10.84 7.48 -7.37
N LEU A 35 -9.78 7.06 -8.08
CA LEU A 35 -8.70 6.24 -7.51
C LEU A 35 -7.97 6.98 -6.39
N LYS A 36 -7.65 8.27 -6.60
CA LYS A 36 -7.01 9.09 -5.57
C LYS A 36 -7.91 9.23 -4.34
N LYS A 37 -9.19 9.53 -4.55
CA LYS A 37 -10.17 9.68 -3.46
C LYS A 37 -10.33 8.38 -2.66
N ARG A 38 -10.42 7.24 -3.35
CA ARG A 38 -10.45 5.91 -2.72
C ARG A 38 -9.22 5.67 -1.84
N ASP A 39 -8.03 6.03 -2.32
CA ASP A 39 -6.80 5.83 -1.56
C ASP A 39 -6.73 6.74 -0.31
N GLU A 40 -7.23 7.98 -0.42
CA GLU A 40 -7.38 8.91 0.71
C GLU A 40 -8.37 8.38 1.75
N ASP A 41 -9.55 7.94 1.32
CA ASP A 41 -10.58 7.40 2.20
C ASP A 41 -10.08 6.12 2.91
N ARG A 42 -9.32 5.28 2.19
CA ARG A 42 -8.65 4.11 2.77
C ARG A 42 -7.70 4.51 3.89
N ILE A 43 -6.83 5.50 3.66
CA ILE A 43 -5.88 6.02 4.67
C ILE A 43 -6.63 6.51 5.92
N GLN A 44 -7.69 7.30 5.75
CA GLN A 44 -8.45 7.84 6.86
C GLN A 44 -9.07 6.74 7.72
N ILE A 45 -9.58 5.68 7.09
CA ILE A 45 -10.10 4.52 7.81
C ILE A 45 -8.98 3.79 8.56
N GLU A 46 -7.83 3.55 7.93
CA GLU A 46 -6.65 2.90 8.55
C GLU A 46 -6.21 3.66 9.81
N GLU A 47 -6.07 4.98 9.72
CA GLU A 47 -5.68 5.86 10.83
C GLU A 47 -6.69 5.85 11.97
N LYS A 48 -7.98 5.96 11.64
CA LYS A 48 -9.06 5.96 12.64
C LYS A 48 -9.12 4.64 13.41
N VAL A 49 -9.03 3.51 12.72
CA VAL A 49 -9.03 2.18 13.37
C VAL A 49 -7.81 2.03 14.27
N LEU A 50 -6.64 2.43 13.79
CA LEU A 50 -5.40 2.31 14.57
C LEU A 50 -5.46 3.15 15.84
N TYR A 51 -5.92 4.40 15.75
CA TYR A 51 -6.12 5.27 16.90
C TYR A 51 -7.08 4.65 17.91
N ASN A 52 -8.26 4.21 17.44
CA ASN A 52 -9.26 3.61 18.31
C ASN A 52 -8.71 2.38 19.05
N VAL A 53 -7.97 1.50 18.36
CA VAL A 53 -7.43 0.31 19.00
C VAL A 53 -6.25 0.63 19.92
N LYS A 54 -5.25 1.38 19.45
CA LYS A 54 -4.02 1.65 20.21
C LYS A 54 -4.22 2.64 21.36
N GLU A 55 -4.96 3.70 21.13
CA GLU A 55 -5.10 4.80 22.10
C GLU A 55 -6.36 4.66 22.96
N LEU A 56 -7.45 4.09 22.43
CA LEU A 56 -8.71 3.99 23.17
C LEU A 56 -9.01 2.60 23.75
N VAL A 57 -8.54 1.51 23.14
CA VAL A 57 -8.85 0.14 23.62
C VAL A 57 -7.67 -0.49 24.36
N LYS A 58 -6.46 -0.46 23.78
CA LYS A 58 -5.27 -1.14 24.32
C LYS A 58 -4.90 -0.72 25.76
N PRO A 59 -5.06 0.55 26.19
CA PRO A 59 -4.79 0.92 27.58
C PRO A 59 -5.67 0.19 28.59
N TYR A 60 -6.93 -0.10 28.25
CA TYR A 60 -7.84 -0.82 29.14
C TYR A 60 -7.55 -2.33 29.14
N VAL A 61 -7.16 -2.89 28.00
CA VAL A 61 -6.66 -4.29 27.93
C VAL A 61 -5.43 -4.45 28.82
N ALA A 62 -4.50 -3.49 28.81
CA ALA A 62 -3.32 -3.49 29.68
C ALA A 62 -3.71 -3.41 31.16
N LYS A 63 -4.62 -2.49 31.54
CA LYS A 63 -5.13 -2.38 32.92
C LYS A 63 -5.79 -3.68 33.40
N LEU A 64 -6.53 -4.37 32.53
CA LEU A 64 -7.15 -5.65 32.86
C LEU A 64 -6.11 -6.76 33.07
N LYS A 65 -5.00 -6.76 32.32
CA LYS A 65 -3.91 -7.72 32.51
C LYS A 65 -3.21 -7.57 33.86
N GLU A 66 -3.13 -6.36 34.38
CA GLU A 66 -2.54 -6.08 35.70
C GLU A 66 -3.46 -6.49 36.87
N ALA A 67 -4.73 -6.74 36.59
CA ALA A 67 -5.68 -7.22 37.59
C ALA A 67 -5.43 -8.70 37.96
N LYS A 68 -5.86 -9.10 39.16
CA LYS A 68 -5.88 -10.52 39.57
C LYS A 68 -6.99 -11.27 38.83
N LEU A 69 -6.69 -11.75 37.63
CA LEU A 69 -7.59 -12.55 36.80
C LEU A 69 -7.49 -14.03 37.18
N ASN A 70 -8.62 -14.74 37.11
CA ASN A 70 -8.59 -16.20 37.14
C ASN A 70 -8.10 -16.78 35.78
N PRO A 71 -7.70 -18.06 35.72
CA PRO A 71 -7.14 -18.65 34.50
C PRO A 71 -8.06 -18.54 33.26
N LYS A 72 -9.37 -18.69 33.45
CA LYS A 72 -10.35 -18.60 32.35
C LYS A 72 -10.45 -17.17 31.81
N GLN A 73 -10.47 -16.17 32.69
CA GLN A 73 -10.49 -14.75 32.32
C GLN A 73 -9.19 -14.33 31.61
N ALA A 74 -8.04 -14.78 32.11
CA ALA A 74 -6.75 -14.52 31.48
C ALA A 74 -6.67 -15.10 30.06
N ALA A 75 -7.17 -16.33 29.86
CA ALA A 75 -7.24 -16.94 28.54
C ALA A 75 -8.12 -16.15 27.57
N LEU A 76 -9.33 -15.74 28.01
CA LEU A 76 -10.23 -14.92 27.20
C LEU A 76 -9.61 -13.55 26.84
N LEU A 77 -8.94 -12.90 27.80
CA LEU A 77 -8.26 -11.63 27.56
C LEU A 77 -7.12 -11.77 26.55
N GLY A 78 -6.38 -12.88 26.61
CA GLY A 78 -5.35 -13.20 25.61
C GLY A 78 -5.92 -13.36 24.19
N VAL A 79 -7.08 -14.02 24.04
CA VAL A 79 -7.76 -14.13 22.74
C VAL A 79 -8.21 -12.75 22.23
N ILE A 80 -8.78 -11.91 23.11
CA ILE A 80 -9.19 -10.54 22.74
C ILE A 80 -8.00 -9.73 22.26
N GLU A 81 -6.88 -9.78 22.98
CA GLU A 81 -5.67 -9.05 22.60
C GLU A 81 -5.11 -9.53 21.26
N SER A 82 -5.03 -10.85 21.04
CA SER A 82 -4.60 -11.43 19.76
C SER A 82 -5.49 -10.94 18.62
N ASN A 83 -6.81 -10.98 18.79
CA ASN A 83 -7.75 -10.51 17.78
C ASN A 83 -7.59 -9.01 17.49
N LEU A 84 -7.34 -8.19 18.52
CA LEU A 84 -7.08 -6.76 18.35
C LEU A 84 -5.77 -6.52 17.58
N GLU A 85 -4.73 -7.31 17.86
CA GLU A 85 -3.46 -7.25 17.11
C GLU A 85 -3.64 -7.67 15.65
N ASP A 86 -4.44 -8.70 15.37
CA ASP A 86 -4.78 -9.12 14.01
C ASP A 86 -5.59 -8.07 13.25
N ILE A 87 -6.53 -7.38 13.92
CA ILE A 87 -7.29 -6.27 13.33
C ILE A 87 -6.35 -5.13 12.91
N VAL A 88 -5.36 -4.78 13.73
CA VAL A 88 -4.46 -3.66 13.42
C VAL A 88 -3.25 -4.03 12.58
N SER A 89 -2.88 -5.32 12.50
CA SER A 89 -1.70 -5.82 11.79
C SER A 89 -1.62 -5.41 10.30
N PRO A 90 -2.71 -5.44 9.51
CA PRO A 90 -2.70 -4.91 8.14
C PRO A 90 -2.37 -3.41 8.09
N PHE A 91 -2.92 -2.64 9.03
CA PHE A 91 -2.78 -1.19 9.08
C PHE A 91 -1.40 -0.76 9.57
N VAL A 92 -0.84 -1.44 10.58
CA VAL A 92 0.53 -1.18 11.06
C VAL A 92 1.56 -1.43 9.96
N ARG A 93 1.37 -2.47 9.13
CA ARG A 93 2.28 -2.76 8.00
C ARG A 93 2.22 -1.68 6.92
N ASP A 94 1.03 -1.29 6.50
CA ASP A 94 0.87 -0.28 5.45
C ASP A 94 1.27 1.12 5.94
N MET A 95 1.05 1.42 7.21
CA MET A 95 1.36 2.70 7.82
C MET A 95 2.84 2.85 8.21
N SER A 96 3.49 1.81 8.75
CA SER A 96 4.94 1.80 8.98
C SER A 96 5.71 2.09 7.68
N LEU A 97 5.26 1.50 6.56
CA LEU A 97 5.84 1.75 5.24
C LEU A 97 5.52 3.15 4.69
N LYS A 98 4.32 3.69 4.94
CA LYS A 98 3.95 5.08 4.59
C LYS A 98 4.71 6.12 5.43
N PHE A 99 4.87 5.93 6.74
CA PHE A 99 5.64 6.82 7.63
C PHE A 99 7.12 6.88 7.23
N MET A 100 7.65 5.82 6.61
CA MET A 100 8.99 5.79 6.02
C MET A 100 9.09 6.56 4.68
N LYS A 101 8.03 7.29 4.26
CA LYS A 101 7.96 8.06 3.01
C LYS A 101 8.36 7.23 1.77
N LEU A 102 8.08 5.93 1.81
CA LEU A 102 8.33 5.03 0.68
C LEU A 102 7.31 5.32 -0.43
N THR A 103 7.74 5.24 -1.69
CA THR A 103 6.81 5.30 -2.83
C THR A 103 6.03 3.99 -2.95
N PRO A 104 4.89 3.95 -3.66
CA PRO A 104 4.13 2.72 -3.86
C PRO A 104 4.97 1.55 -4.41
N MET A 105 5.90 1.85 -5.33
CA MET A 105 6.83 0.87 -5.89
C MET A 105 7.83 0.36 -4.84
N GLU A 106 8.32 1.25 -3.97
CA GLU A 106 9.22 0.88 -2.87
C GLU A 106 8.50 0.07 -1.78
N ILE A 107 7.22 0.33 -1.53
CA ILE A 107 6.36 -0.45 -0.62
C ILE A 107 6.23 -1.89 -1.14
N GLN A 108 5.92 -2.06 -2.43
CA GLN A 108 5.84 -3.39 -3.05
C GLN A 108 7.16 -4.16 -2.93
N VAL A 109 8.28 -3.51 -3.27
CA VAL A 109 9.61 -4.11 -3.15
C VAL A 109 9.95 -4.45 -1.69
N ALA A 110 9.64 -3.57 -0.73
CA ALA A 110 9.86 -3.81 0.70
C ALA A 110 9.05 -5.01 1.23
N ASN A 111 7.79 -5.15 0.81
CA ASN A 111 6.94 -6.29 1.18
C ASN A 111 7.52 -7.62 0.66
N LEU A 112 7.97 -7.67 -0.59
CA LEU A 112 8.59 -8.88 -1.14
C LEU A 112 9.93 -9.21 -0.45
N ILE A 113 10.68 -8.19 -0.02
CA ILE A 113 11.90 -8.39 0.79
C ILE A 113 11.56 -8.99 2.16
N LYS A 114 10.50 -8.52 2.83
CA LYS A 114 10.04 -9.09 4.12
C LYS A 114 9.69 -10.56 4.00
N GLN A 115 9.04 -10.95 2.90
CA GLN A 115 8.72 -12.34 2.57
C GLN A 115 9.96 -13.21 2.25
N GLY A 116 11.17 -12.65 2.23
CA GLY A 116 12.40 -13.39 1.99
C GLY A 116 12.77 -13.58 0.51
N ARG A 117 12.10 -12.87 -0.41
CA ARG A 117 12.41 -12.96 -1.85
C ARG A 117 13.77 -12.32 -2.17
N THR A 118 14.53 -12.97 -3.05
CA THR A 118 15.81 -12.46 -3.57
C THR A 118 15.59 -11.35 -4.60
N THR A 119 16.62 -10.53 -4.89
CA THR A 119 16.54 -9.49 -5.94
C THR A 119 16.11 -10.08 -7.29
N LYS A 120 16.62 -11.26 -7.64
CA LYS A 120 16.26 -11.96 -8.89
C LYS A 120 14.78 -12.39 -8.91
N GLN A 121 14.29 -12.98 -7.83
CA GLN A 121 12.88 -13.38 -7.72
C GLN A 121 11.93 -12.18 -7.76
N ILE A 122 12.30 -11.06 -7.12
CA ILE A 122 11.49 -9.83 -7.16
C ILE A 122 11.48 -9.24 -8.58
N ALA A 123 12.63 -9.23 -9.24
CA ALA A 123 12.77 -8.75 -10.61
C ALA A 123 11.86 -9.55 -11.57
N GLU A 124 11.85 -10.87 -11.44
CA GLU A 124 10.98 -11.77 -12.20
C GLU A 124 9.48 -11.52 -11.92
N LEU A 125 9.09 -11.49 -10.64
CA LEU A 125 7.71 -11.22 -10.20
C LEU A 125 7.17 -9.88 -10.71
N MET A 126 8.02 -8.84 -10.74
CA MET A 126 7.62 -7.49 -11.13
C MET A 126 7.87 -7.19 -12.61
N LYS A 127 8.41 -8.15 -13.39
CA LYS A 127 8.85 -7.96 -14.78
C LYS A 127 9.80 -6.76 -14.95
N LEU A 128 10.73 -6.59 -14.00
CA LEU A 128 11.74 -5.54 -13.97
C LEU A 128 13.15 -6.13 -14.03
N SER A 129 14.15 -5.31 -14.38
CA SER A 129 15.54 -5.75 -14.30
C SER A 129 16.00 -5.90 -12.84
N SER A 130 16.93 -6.82 -12.56
CA SER A 130 17.54 -6.92 -11.22
C SER A 130 18.19 -5.61 -10.79
N ARG A 131 18.75 -4.84 -11.73
CA ARG A 131 19.34 -3.52 -11.46
C ARG A 131 18.30 -2.48 -11.02
N THR A 132 17.09 -2.55 -11.55
CA THR A 132 15.96 -1.72 -11.11
C THR A 132 15.57 -2.04 -9.68
N ILE A 133 15.49 -3.33 -9.32
CA ILE A 133 15.20 -3.75 -7.94
C ILE A 133 16.31 -3.35 -6.97
N GLU A 134 17.57 -3.47 -7.37
CA GLU A 134 18.72 -2.99 -6.58
C GLU A 134 18.62 -1.48 -6.29
N THR A 135 18.17 -0.72 -7.29
CA THR A 135 17.94 0.73 -7.15
C THR A 135 16.82 1.03 -6.15
N HIS A 136 15.69 0.31 -6.22
CA HIS A 136 14.62 0.43 -5.22
C HIS A 136 15.09 0.04 -3.82
N ARG A 137 15.85 -1.04 -3.68
CA ARG A 137 16.47 -1.46 -2.41
C ARG A 137 17.35 -0.37 -1.82
N LYS A 138 18.19 0.29 -2.63
CA LYS A 138 19.03 1.41 -2.19
C LYS A 138 18.19 2.61 -1.72
N LYS A 139 17.14 2.98 -2.47
CA LYS A 139 16.23 4.07 -2.08
C LYS A 139 15.51 3.77 -0.77
N ILE A 140 15.01 2.54 -0.60
CA ILE A 140 14.41 2.08 0.65
C ILE A 140 15.41 2.22 1.80
N ARG A 141 16.66 1.71 1.66
CA ARG A 141 17.69 1.83 2.71
C ARG A 141 17.92 3.28 3.13
N ASN A 142 17.99 4.20 2.17
CA ASN A 142 18.18 5.63 2.45
C ASN A 142 16.99 6.22 3.21
N LYS A 143 15.77 5.91 2.79
CA LYS A 143 14.53 6.41 3.39
C LYS A 143 14.28 5.88 4.80
N ILE A 144 14.75 4.68 5.11
CA ILE A 144 14.61 4.05 6.43
C ILE A 144 15.84 4.26 7.35
N GLY A 145 16.80 5.11 6.96
CA GLY A 145 17.93 5.48 7.82
C GLY A 145 19.04 4.43 7.96
N ILE A 146 19.12 3.45 7.05
CA ILE A 146 20.16 2.41 7.02
C ILE A 146 21.05 2.46 5.77
N GLY A 147 20.98 3.53 4.98
CA GLY A 147 21.76 3.71 3.75
C GLY A 147 23.26 3.46 3.94
N ASN A 148 23.81 3.95 5.05
CA ASN A 148 25.25 3.89 5.36
C ASN A 148 25.61 2.84 6.43
N LYS A 149 24.64 2.04 6.88
CA LYS A 149 24.85 1.04 7.94
C LYS A 149 25.04 -0.34 7.33
N LYS A 150 25.90 -1.18 7.91
CA LYS A 150 25.98 -2.64 7.60
C LYS A 150 24.79 -3.40 8.22
N ALA A 151 23.57 -2.89 8.03
CA ALA A 151 22.34 -3.51 8.51
C ALA A 151 21.69 -4.35 7.41
N ASN A 152 21.18 -5.52 7.78
CA ASN A 152 20.37 -6.34 6.89
C ASN A 152 19.01 -5.66 6.66
N LEU A 153 18.67 -5.38 5.39
CA LEU A 153 17.44 -4.67 5.04
C LEU A 153 16.20 -5.45 5.47
N ARG A 154 16.18 -6.79 5.31
CA ARG A 154 15.03 -7.63 5.69
C ARG A 154 14.84 -7.64 7.20
N SER A 155 15.90 -7.90 7.98
CA SER A 155 15.80 -7.92 9.44
C SER A 155 15.33 -6.58 10.00
N HIS A 156 15.81 -5.47 9.42
CA HIS A 156 15.36 -4.14 9.83
C HIS A 156 13.90 -3.86 9.48
N LEU A 157 13.44 -4.28 8.29
CA LEU A 157 12.03 -4.17 7.90
C LEU A 157 11.09 -5.06 8.76
N LEU A 158 11.61 -6.10 9.38
CA LEU A 158 10.88 -6.95 10.33
C LEU A 158 10.88 -6.38 11.75
N SER A 159 11.93 -5.67 12.17
CA SER A 159 12.00 -5.05 13.50
C SER A 159 11.16 -3.77 13.63
N LEU A 160 10.62 -3.25 12.54
CA LEU A 160 9.80 -2.02 12.49
C LEU A 160 8.29 -2.32 12.62
N GLN A 161 7.94 -3.40 13.32
CA GLN A 161 6.57 -3.79 13.65
C GLN A 161 6.07 -3.10 14.91
#